data_AF-A0A446AWL8-F1
#
_entry.id   AF-A0A446AWL8-F1
#
_cell.length_a   1.000
_cell.length_b   1.000
_cell.length_c   1.000
_cell.angle_alpha   90.00
_cell.angle_beta   90.00
_cell.angle_gamma   90.00
#
_symmetry.space_group_name_H-M   'P 1'
#
loop_
_entity.id
_entity.type
_entity.pdbx_description
1 polymer ?
#
loop_
_entity_poly.entity_id
_entity_poly.type
_entity_poly.pdbx_seq_one_letter_code
_entity_poly.pdbx_strand_id
1 'polypeptide(L)'
;MAQPLLDAFIAWMSANLDNATFAHGYQNRMSSEHWHCSSLFNAYATYDWPHPAIAHLDIGKGNDITSNTRALTALEQQLQRALTPTPDDLAASRAAIDVMIWGGVQNGNVSWLTNNVDGLANLLINTRDAIDSGALHHALLLDPELRFNAGMTKVYSLICKQLVIYDSRVAAALGWAVVKFCKQVEPELTQVPPELAFPWASARPNKGISKQRDPSQGNLQFPPLQGGTLHAQWNIRASQILAAVLAHDNAKHSGFNKDDGSGSSPLRRLEAALFMIGYDLGGGTATAAMPKVTSQSAMTAPTVGWVQCWTPTHRKPFHYRVTNQGFEARGTSITRYPLQVVNDTLNYLWRQFGRGKFPLANSADGVPAGTSEEGIGTAYYHAINRQQRVPESSRLAAILEDLGVIQLVSRGKKHWVLNLALLNATDKGTLDIEPLLLRLLEDEAQD
;
A
#
# COMPACT_ATOMS: atom_id res chain seq x y z
N MET A 1 -10.54 -28.93 19.78
CA MET A 1 -9.82 -28.11 20.77
C MET A 1 -9.44 -26.71 20.24
N ALA A 2 -9.66 -26.35 18.97
CA ALA A 2 -9.32 -25.02 18.42
C ALA A 2 -10.35 -23.90 18.71
N GLN A 3 -11.65 -24.22 18.75
CA GLN A 3 -12.69 -23.20 19.01
C GLN A 3 -12.56 -22.52 20.39
N PRO A 4 -12.26 -23.23 21.49
CA PRO A 4 -12.13 -22.60 22.81
C PRO A 4 -11.02 -21.54 22.90
N LEU A 5 -9.86 -21.75 22.26
CA LEU A 5 -8.76 -20.79 22.28
C LEU A 5 -9.07 -19.53 21.47
N LEU A 6 -9.75 -19.70 20.33
CA LEU A 6 -10.22 -18.58 19.53
C LEU A 6 -11.24 -17.73 20.31
N ASP A 7 -12.21 -18.36 20.95
CA ASP A 7 -13.23 -17.67 21.76
C ASP A 7 -12.58 -16.95 22.95
N ALA A 8 -11.60 -17.58 23.61
CA ALA A 8 -10.82 -16.97 24.69
C ALA A 8 -10.01 -15.76 24.21
N PHE A 9 -9.39 -15.82 23.03
CA PHE A 9 -8.70 -14.69 22.42
C PHE A 9 -9.67 -13.54 22.10
N ILE A 10 -10.84 -13.83 21.55
CA ILE A 10 -11.88 -12.82 21.26
C ILE A 10 -12.34 -12.14 22.56
N ALA A 11 -12.63 -12.92 23.60
CA ALA A 11 -13.04 -12.40 24.90
C ALA A 11 -11.94 -11.55 25.56
N TRP A 12 -10.68 -11.99 25.46
CA TRP A 12 -9.52 -11.24 25.98
C TRP A 12 -9.29 -9.95 25.20
N MET A 13 -9.24 -9.99 23.87
CA MET A 13 -8.96 -8.79 23.06
C MET A 13 -10.07 -7.75 23.22
N SER A 14 -11.34 -8.18 23.28
CA SER A 14 -12.48 -7.29 23.49
C SER A 14 -12.45 -6.59 24.87
N ALA A 15 -11.90 -7.22 25.90
CA ALA A 15 -11.70 -6.59 27.22
C ALA A 15 -10.51 -5.62 27.27
N ASN A 16 -9.65 -5.60 26.24
CA ASN A 16 -8.39 -4.86 26.23
C ASN A 16 -8.32 -3.74 25.19
N LEU A 17 -9.44 -3.38 24.55
CA LEU A 17 -9.48 -2.35 23.50
C LEU A 17 -9.08 -0.95 23.99
N ASP A 18 -9.47 -0.57 25.21
CA ASP A 18 -9.32 0.81 25.71
C ASP A 18 -8.27 0.94 26.83
N ASN A 19 -7.68 -0.17 27.28
CA ASN A 19 -6.73 -0.18 28.39
C ASN A 19 -5.26 -0.23 27.92
N ALA A 20 -4.33 -0.20 28.88
CA ALA A 20 -2.89 -0.09 28.63
C ALA A 20 -2.24 -1.36 28.06
N THR A 21 -2.97 -2.46 27.85
CA THR A 21 -2.44 -3.71 27.27
C THR A 21 -1.77 -3.47 25.92
N PHE A 22 -2.27 -2.52 25.13
CA PHE A 22 -1.73 -2.10 23.83
C PHE A 22 -1.07 -0.72 23.85
N ALA A 23 -0.66 -0.22 25.02
CA ALA A 23 0.17 0.98 25.07
C ALA A 23 1.49 0.73 24.31
N HIS A 24 1.84 1.65 23.42
CA HIS A 24 2.94 1.48 22.46
C HIS A 24 3.50 2.82 22.00
N GLY A 25 4.71 2.84 21.42
CA GLY A 25 5.26 4.03 20.79
C GLY A 25 6.50 3.73 19.98
N TYR A 26 6.83 4.60 19.02
CA TYR A 26 7.98 4.45 18.14
C TYR A 26 8.35 5.79 17.49
N GLN A 27 9.52 5.85 16.87
CA GLN A 27 9.88 6.97 15.99
C GLN A 27 9.25 6.77 14.60
N ASN A 28 8.35 7.68 14.20
CA ASN A 28 7.82 7.73 12.85
C ASN A 28 8.94 8.21 11.91
N ARG A 29 9.32 7.40 10.94
CA ARG A 29 10.51 7.67 10.11
C ARG A 29 10.22 8.64 8.96
N MET A 30 8.94 8.84 8.62
CA MET A 30 8.54 9.82 7.61
C MET A 30 8.61 11.25 8.16
N SER A 31 8.12 11.45 9.38
CA SER A 31 8.13 12.76 10.04
C SER A 31 9.34 12.98 10.96
N SER A 32 10.07 11.91 11.30
CA SER A 32 11.08 11.86 12.38
C SER A 32 10.53 12.12 13.79
N GLU A 33 9.22 12.30 13.93
CA GLU A 33 8.53 12.55 15.20
C GLU A 33 8.30 11.27 16.01
N HIS A 34 8.15 11.40 17.32
CA HIS A 34 7.80 10.27 18.18
C HIS A 34 6.27 10.10 18.23
N TRP A 35 5.79 8.94 17.80
CA TRP A 35 4.38 8.56 17.90
C TRP A 35 4.18 7.65 19.11
N HIS A 36 3.05 7.79 19.81
CA HIS A 36 2.69 6.95 20.96
C HIS A 36 1.18 6.78 21.09
N CYS A 37 0.76 5.72 21.79
CA CYS A 37 -0.61 5.51 22.23
C CYS A 37 -0.68 4.89 23.63
N SER A 38 -1.73 5.21 24.38
CA SER A 38 -1.99 4.65 25.71
C SER A 38 -2.86 3.38 25.70
N SER A 39 -3.48 3.06 24.57
CA SER A 39 -4.36 1.90 24.35
C SER A 39 -4.57 1.68 22.86
N LEU A 40 -5.29 0.60 22.49
CA LEU A 40 -5.63 0.34 21.09
C LEU A 40 -6.60 1.41 20.56
N PHE A 41 -7.61 1.80 21.34
CA PHE A 41 -8.49 2.91 20.95
C PHE A 41 -7.75 4.25 20.85
N ASN A 42 -6.78 4.51 21.75
CA ASN A 42 -5.99 5.73 21.64
C ASN A 42 -5.11 5.74 20.38
N ALA A 43 -4.60 4.58 19.92
CA ALA A 43 -3.87 4.49 18.65
C ALA A 43 -4.71 4.94 17.44
N TYR A 44 -6.01 4.66 17.47
CA TYR A 44 -6.97 5.21 16.51
C TYR A 44 -7.17 6.71 16.69
N ALA A 45 -7.36 7.18 17.92
CA ALA A 45 -7.57 8.61 18.21
C ALA A 45 -6.36 9.49 17.85
N THR A 46 -5.15 8.92 17.89
CA THR A 46 -3.89 9.57 17.52
C THR A 46 -3.38 9.13 16.16
N TYR A 47 -4.28 8.67 15.28
CA TYR A 47 -3.91 8.27 13.91
C TYR A 47 -3.22 9.42 13.18
N ASP A 48 -2.04 9.12 12.62
CA ASP A 48 -1.21 10.06 11.88
C ASP A 48 -0.47 9.32 10.76
N TRP A 49 -1.12 9.21 9.61
CA TRP A 49 -0.54 8.59 8.43
C TRP A 49 -0.92 9.36 7.15
N PRO A 50 0.07 9.88 6.39
CA PRO A 50 -0.20 10.73 5.23
C PRO A 50 -0.86 9.97 4.08
N HIS A 51 -1.83 10.62 3.44
CA HIS A 51 -2.42 10.22 2.17
C HIS A 51 -2.32 11.38 1.14
N PRO A 52 -2.24 11.08 -0.17
CA PRO A 52 -2.08 12.09 -1.19
C PRO A 52 -3.43 12.79 -1.46
N ALA A 53 -3.36 13.89 -2.22
CA ALA A 53 -4.56 14.49 -2.80
C ALA A 53 -5.09 13.64 -3.97
N ILE A 54 -6.41 13.62 -4.12
CA ILE A 54 -7.12 12.99 -5.24
C ILE A 54 -8.03 14.07 -5.86
N ALA A 55 -7.44 14.87 -6.75
CA ALA A 55 -8.02 16.14 -7.17
C ALA A 55 -9.39 16.00 -7.87
N HIS A 56 -9.59 14.97 -8.68
CA HIS A 56 -10.87 14.75 -9.37
C HIS A 56 -12.00 14.28 -8.44
N LEU A 57 -11.68 13.92 -7.20
CA LEU A 57 -12.65 13.59 -6.15
C LEU A 57 -12.79 14.70 -5.09
N ASP A 58 -12.16 15.87 -5.31
CA ASP A 58 -12.12 16.97 -4.35
C ASP A 58 -11.54 16.56 -2.97
N ILE A 59 -10.57 15.65 -2.98
CA ILE A 59 -9.86 15.20 -1.78
C ILE A 59 -8.50 15.87 -1.71
N GLY A 60 -8.30 16.72 -0.71
CA GLY A 60 -6.99 17.28 -0.38
C GLY A 60 -6.06 16.25 0.24
N LYS A 61 -4.76 16.54 0.27
CA LYS A 61 -3.79 15.77 1.08
C LYS A 61 -4.16 15.87 2.56
N GLY A 62 -3.86 14.84 3.33
CA GLY A 62 -4.11 14.81 4.77
C GLY A 62 -3.33 13.70 5.44
N ASN A 63 -3.44 13.60 6.76
CA ASN A 63 -2.75 12.59 7.56
C ASN A 63 -3.56 12.08 8.77
N ASP A 64 -4.62 12.79 9.15
CA ASP A 64 -5.46 12.41 10.27
C ASP A 64 -6.60 11.46 9.84
N ILE A 65 -7.29 10.89 10.83
CA ILE A 65 -8.36 9.94 10.57
C ILE A 65 -9.56 10.55 9.85
N THR A 66 -9.86 11.83 10.08
CA THR A 66 -11.00 12.50 9.46
C THR A 66 -10.76 12.72 7.97
N SER A 67 -9.56 13.21 7.60
CA SER A 67 -9.17 13.38 6.21
C SER A 67 -9.11 12.03 5.50
N ASN A 68 -8.57 11.00 6.17
CA ASN A 68 -8.45 9.66 5.61
C ASN A 68 -9.81 8.98 5.41
N THR A 69 -10.73 9.14 6.38
CA THR A 69 -12.10 8.61 6.25
C THR A 69 -12.82 9.26 5.07
N ARG A 70 -12.69 10.58 4.90
CA ARG A 70 -13.26 11.29 3.75
C ARG A 70 -12.70 10.78 2.42
N ALA A 71 -11.40 10.55 2.34
CA ALA A 71 -10.75 9.98 1.15
C ALA A 71 -11.30 8.58 0.84
N LEU A 72 -11.39 7.71 1.85
CA LEU A 72 -11.92 6.35 1.68
C LEU A 72 -13.38 6.32 1.26
N THR A 73 -14.23 7.18 1.84
CA THR A 73 -15.64 7.30 1.43
C THR A 73 -15.76 7.74 -0.03
N ALA A 74 -14.94 8.70 -0.49
CA ALA A 74 -14.96 9.13 -1.88
C ALA A 74 -14.51 8.02 -2.84
N LEU A 75 -13.46 7.27 -2.48
CA LEU A 75 -12.95 6.13 -3.23
C LEU A 75 -13.96 4.97 -3.30
N GLU A 76 -14.61 4.65 -2.17
CA GLU A 76 -15.70 3.68 -2.10
C GLU A 76 -16.84 4.08 -3.04
N GLN A 77 -17.32 5.33 -2.96
CA GLN A 77 -18.39 5.80 -3.85
C GLN A 77 -18.00 5.73 -5.33
N GLN A 78 -16.74 6.04 -5.67
CA GLN A 78 -16.25 5.93 -7.04
C GLN A 78 -16.24 4.47 -7.52
N LEU A 79 -15.77 3.54 -6.68
CA LEU A 79 -15.82 2.09 -6.97
C LEU A 79 -17.27 1.62 -7.14
N GLN A 80 -18.18 1.96 -6.22
CA GLN A 80 -19.58 1.54 -6.28
C GLN A 80 -20.27 2.02 -7.57
N ARG A 81 -19.99 3.26 -8.02
CA ARG A 81 -20.50 3.79 -9.30
C ARG A 81 -19.93 3.05 -10.52
N ALA A 82 -18.71 2.54 -10.43
CA ALA A 82 -18.11 1.75 -11.51
C ALA A 82 -18.62 0.31 -11.56
N LEU A 83 -19.05 -0.24 -10.42
CA LEU A 83 -19.53 -1.62 -10.31
C LEU A 83 -21.05 -1.74 -10.47
N THR A 84 -21.82 -0.70 -10.20
CA THR A 84 -23.29 -0.74 -10.20
C THR A 84 -23.91 0.57 -10.72
N PRO A 85 -25.14 0.54 -11.29
CA PRO A 85 -25.96 -0.64 -11.58
C PRO A 85 -25.50 -1.40 -12.83
N THR A 86 -24.68 -0.79 -13.68
CA THR A 86 -24.09 -1.41 -14.86
C THR A 86 -22.57 -1.39 -14.71
N PRO A 87 -21.90 -2.56 -14.63
CA PRO A 87 -20.45 -2.62 -14.49
C PRO A 87 -19.71 -1.95 -15.67
N ASP A 88 -18.76 -1.07 -15.37
CA ASP A 88 -17.86 -0.42 -16.33
C ASP A 88 -16.40 -0.75 -15.97
N ASP A 89 -15.78 -1.59 -16.79
CA ASP A 89 -14.42 -2.07 -16.64
C ASP A 89 -13.36 -0.96 -16.60
N LEU A 90 -13.50 0.06 -17.44
CA LEU A 90 -12.53 1.17 -17.50
C LEU A 90 -12.69 2.07 -16.28
N ALA A 91 -13.93 2.35 -15.87
CA ALA A 91 -14.21 3.10 -14.64
C ALA A 91 -13.72 2.33 -13.40
N ALA A 92 -13.91 1.01 -13.35
CA ALA A 92 -13.48 0.15 -12.25
C ALA A 92 -11.94 0.12 -12.14
N SER A 93 -11.25 0.01 -13.28
CA SER A 93 -9.78 0.08 -13.33
C SER A 93 -9.27 1.42 -12.80
N ARG A 94 -9.86 2.55 -13.23
CA ARG A 94 -9.49 3.88 -12.76
C ARG A 94 -9.73 4.06 -11.26
N ALA A 95 -10.90 3.67 -10.77
CA ALA A 95 -11.22 3.77 -9.35
C ALA A 95 -10.29 2.88 -8.49
N ALA A 96 -9.98 1.66 -8.94
CA ALA A 96 -9.02 0.80 -8.27
C ALA A 96 -7.59 1.38 -8.28
N ILE A 97 -7.17 2.02 -9.38
CA ILE A 97 -5.88 2.74 -9.45
C ILE A 97 -5.85 3.91 -8.45
N ASP A 98 -6.93 4.67 -8.31
CA ASP A 98 -7.02 5.75 -7.32
C ASP A 98 -6.86 5.21 -5.89
N VAL A 99 -7.39 4.02 -5.59
CA VAL A 99 -7.14 3.31 -4.31
C VAL A 99 -5.67 2.93 -4.16
N MET A 100 -5.00 2.47 -5.22
CA MET A 100 -3.56 2.14 -5.14
C MET A 100 -2.71 3.38 -4.85
N ILE A 101 -3.05 4.51 -5.47
CA ILE A 101 -2.38 5.81 -5.26
C ILE A 101 -2.62 6.29 -3.83
N TRP A 102 -3.86 6.22 -3.34
CA TRP A 102 -4.19 6.54 -1.95
C TRP A 102 -3.38 5.68 -0.98
N GLY A 103 -3.28 4.38 -1.24
CA GLY A 103 -2.62 3.42 -0.35
C GLY A 103 -1.11 3.33 -0.48
N GLY A 104 -0.48 4.02 -1.43
CA GLY A 104 0.97 3.95 -1.67
C GLY A 104 1.46 2.59 -2.19
N VAL A 105 0.57 1.82 -2.81
CA VAL A 105 0.81 0.44 -3.25
C VAL A 105 0.69 0.31 -4.78
N GLN A 106 1.16 1.32 -5.51
CA GLN A 106 1.00 1.33 -6.97
C GLN A 106 1.80 0.23 -7.66
N ASN A 107 2.98 -0.09 -7.13
CA ASN A 107 4.00 -0.95 -7.74
C ASN A 107 3.45 -2.31 -8.19
N GLY A 108 3.37 -2.51 -9.51
CA GLY A 108 2.85 -3.71 -10.15
C GLY A 108 1.32 -3.87 -10.07
N ASN A 109 0.65 -3.26 -9.09
CA ASN A 109 -0.81 -3.27 -8.98
C ASN A 109 -1.45 -2.42 -10.08
N VAL A 110 -0.92 -1.21 -10.35
CA VAL A 110 -1.45 -0.33 -11.42
C VAL A 110 -1.27 -0.98 -12.79
N SER A 111 -0.09 -1.52 -13.09
CA SER A 111 0.13 -2.23 -14.35
C SER A 111 -0.77 -3.46 -14.47
N TRP A 112 -1.01 -4.21 -13.39
CA TRP A 112 -1.94 -5.34 -13.43
C TRP A 112 -3.36 -4.87 -13.72
N LEU A 113 -3.86 -3.84 -13.04
CA LEU A 113 -5.20 -3.27 -13.27
C LEU A 113 -5.38 -2.74 -14.69
N THR A 114 -4.33 -2.15 -15.27
CA THR A 114 -4.34 -1.61 -16.64
C THR A 114 -4.28 -2.72 -17.70
N ASN A 115 -3.68 -3.86 -17.38
CA ASN A 115 -3.57 -5.00 -18.28
C ASN A 115 -4.76 -5.96 -18.20
N ASN A 116 -5.48 -5.96 -17.07
CA ASN A 116 -6.64 -6.82 -16.82
C ASN A 116 -7.94 -6.01 -16.76
N VAL A 117 -8.06 -4.96 -17.58
CA VAL A 117 -9.26 -4.10 -17.63
C VAL A 117 -10.49 -4.89 -18.08
N ASP A 118 -10.34 -5.68 -19.15
CA ASP A 118 -11.48 -6.36 -19.77
C ASP A 118 -12.01 -7.43 -18.80
N GLY A 119 -13.26 -7.29 -18.35
CA GLY A 119 -13.91 -8.13 -17.33
C GLY A 119 -13.61 -7.76 -15.87
N LEU A 120 -12.83 -6.70 -15.61
CA LEU A 120 -12.39 -6.31 -14.26
C LEU A 120 -13.56 -6.02 -13.32
N ALA A 121 -14.58 -5.30 -13.78
CA ALA A 121 -15.68 -4.90 -12.92
C ALA A 121 -16.45 -6.14 -12.41
N ASN A 122 -16.69 -7.11 -13.28
CA ASN A 122 -17.30 -8.39 -12.89
C ASN A 122 -16.38 -9.22 -11.98
N LEU A 123 -15.07 -9.22 -12.23
CA LEU A 123 -14.12 -9.89 -11.34
C LEU A 123 -14.18 -9.31 -9.92
N LEU A 124 -14.21 -7.99 -9.77
CA LEU A 124 -14.32 -7.31 -8.48
C LEU A 124 -15.65 -7.62 -7.78
N ILE A 125 -16.77 -7.61 -8.53
CA ILE A 125 -18.11 -7.97 -8.01
C ILE A 125 -18.12 -9.42 -7.51
N ASN A 126 -17.67 -10.37 -8.32
CA ASN A 126 -17.66 -11.78 -7.94
C ASN A 126 -16.73 -12.05 -6.76
N THR A 127 -15.60 -11.33 -6.68
CA THR A 127 -14.68 -11.43 -5.55
C THR A 127 -15.31 -10.88 -4.28
N ARG A 128 -15.98 -9.72 -4.35
CA ARG A 128 -16.76 -9.18 -3.24
C ARG A 128 -17.79 -10.19 -2.74
N ASP A 129 -18.60 -10.73 -3.66
CA ASP A 129 -19.68 -11.65 -3.30
C ASP A 129 -19.13 -12.95 -2.67
N ALA A 130 -17.99 -13.45 -3.17
CA ALA A 130 -17.28 -14.57 -2.58
C ALA A 130 -16.78 -14.28 -1.16
N ILE A 131 -16.19 -13.10 -0.93
CA ILE A 131 -15.72 -12.67 0.41
C ILE A 131 -16.91 -12.48 1.37
N ASP A 132 -17.95 -11.76 0.94
CA ASP A 132 -19.13 -11.45 1.75
C ASP A 132 -19.94 -12.71 2.10
N SER A 133 -19.80 -13.79 1.34
CA SER A 133 -20.36 -15.11 1.71
C SER A 133 -19.70 -15.72 2.96
N GLY A 134 -18.52 -15.24 3.35
CA GLY A 134 -17.71 -15.79 4.45
C GLY A 134 -17.03 -17.13 4.15
N ALA A 135 -17.16 -17.66 2.93
CA ALA A 135 -16.64 -18.97 2.57
C ALA A 135 -15.13 -18.94 2.25
N LEU A 136 -14.29 -19.47 3.16
CA LEU A 136 -12.83 -19.54 3.00
C LEU A 136 -12.36 -20.42 1.82
N HIS A 137 -13.23 -21.30 1.32
CA HIS A 137 -12.93 -22.25 0.25
C HIS A 137 -13.77 -22.01 -1.02
N HIS A 138 -14.27 -20.78 -1.20
CA HIS A 138 -14.94 -20.41 -2.44
C HIS A 138 -14.01 -20.57 -3.64
N ALA A 139 -14.47 -21.20 -4.73
CA ALA A 139 -13.63 -21.57 -5.87
C ALA A 139 -12.81 -20.40 -6.43
N LEU A 140 -13.43 -19.22 -6.57
CA LEU A 140 -12.75 -17.99 -7.01
C LEU A 140 -11.58 -17.57 -6.08
N LEU A 141 -11.72 -17.75 -4.77
CA LEU A 141 -10.66 -17.38 -3.80
C LEU A 141 -9.51 -18.39 -3.78
N LEU A 142 -9.76 -19.60 -4.28
CA LEU A 142 -8.75 -20.64 -4.46
C LEU A 142 -8.05 -20.54 -5.82
N ASP A 143 -8.48 -19.63 -6.69
CA ASP A 143 -7.88 -19.43 -8.01
C ASP A 143 -6.50 -18.75 -7.87
N PRO A 144 -5.40 -19.40 -8.30
CA PRO A 144 -4.08 -18.80 -8.25
C PRO A 144 -3.91 -17.59 -9.19
N GLU A 145 -4.80 -17.41 -10.17
CA GLU A 145 -4.79 -16.25 -11.07
C GLU A 145 -5.48 -15.02 -10.45
N LEU A 146 -6.28 -15.20 -9.39
CA LEU A 146 -6.87 -14.08 -8.66
C LEU A 146 -5.77 -13.28 -7.96
N ARG A 147 -5.62 -12.01 -8.36
CA ARG A 147 -4.69 -11.11 -7.68
C ARG A 147 -5.23 -10.72 -6.30
N PHE A 148 -4.75 -11.41 -5.28
CA PHE A 148 -5.06 -11.11 -3.88
C PHE A 148 -3.77 -10.84 -3.10
N ASN A 149 -3.42 -9.58 -2.89
CA ASN A 149 -2.25 -9.16 -2.12
C ASN A 149 -2.64 -8.00 -1.19
N ALA A 150 -1.69 -7.52 -0.37
CA ALA A 150 -1.95 -6.43 0.57
C ALA A 150 -2.49 -5.16 -0.14
N GLY A 151 -2.00 -4.82 -1.33
CA GLY A 151 -2.54 -3.74 -2.14
C GLY A 151 -3.99 -3.95 -2.56
N MET A 152 -4.34 -5.11 -3.12
CA MET A 152 -5.71 -5.44 -3.55
C MET A 152 -6.69 -5.54 -2.37
N THR A 153 -6.23 -5.89 -1.15
CA THR A 153 -7.10 -5.84 0.03
C THR A 153 -7.67 -4.44 0.27
N LYS A 154 -6.99 -3.37 -0.16
CA LYS A 154 -7.51 -2.00 -0.09
C LYS A 154 -8.75 -1.82 -0.94
N VAL A 155 -8.72 -2.30 -2.20
CA VAL A 155 -9.89 -2.27 -3.10
C VAL A 155 -11.01 -3.13 -2.54
N TYR A 156 -10.71 -4.36 -2.13
CA TYR A 156 -11.72 -5.28 -1.59
C TYR A 156 -12.38 -4.72 -0.31
N SER A 157 -11.61 -4.08 0.57
CA SER A 157 -12.12 -3.50 1.82
C SER A 157 -13.12 -2.35 1.62
N LEU A 158 -13.15 -1.74 0.43
CA LEU A 158 -14.08 -0.67 0.08
C LEU A 158 -15.33 -1.16 -0.65
N ILE A 159 -15.34 -2.41 -1.10
CA ILE A 159 -16.51 -2.97 -1.80
C ILE A 159 -17.21 -4.06 -0.99
N CYS A 160 -16.51 -4.70 -0.04
CA CYS A 160 -17.06 -5.72 0.86
C CYS A 160 -17.62 -5.10 2.15
N LYS A 161 -18.55 -5.79 2.81
CA LYS A 161 -19.26 -5.24 3.99
C LYS A 161 -18.40 -5.16 5.24
N GLN A 162 -17.60 -6.19 5.51
CA GLN A 162 -16.82 -6.34 6.74
C GLN A 162 -15.48 -6.98 6.43
N LEU A 163 -14.66 -6.27 5.65
CA LEU A 163 -13.32 -6.72 5.29
C LEU A 163 -12.31 -5.63 5.66
N VAL A 164 -11.28 -6.01 6.42
CA VAL A 164 -10.19 -5.09 6.75
C VAL A 164 -9.15 -5.02 5.63
N ILE A 165 -8.36 -3.96 5.62
CA ILE A 165 -7.09 -3.87 4.89
C ILE A 165 -6.07 -4.71 5.65
N TYR A 166 -5.97 -5.99 5.30
CA TYR A 166 -4.99 -6.90 5.87
C TYR A 166 -3.64 -6.74 5.18
N ASP A 167 -2.90 -5.71 5.58
CA ASP A 167 -1.53 -5.45 5.18
C ASP A 167 -0.52 -5.98 6.22
N SER A 168 0.78 -5.84 5.93
CA SER A 168 1.83 -6.28 6.87
C SER A 168 1.77 -5.64 8.27
N ARG A 169 1.21 -4.43 8.41
CA ARG A 169 1.15 -3.70 9.68
C ARG A 169 0.01 -4.24 10.53
N VAL A 170 -1.17 -4.36 9.93
CA VAL A 170 -2.32 -4.99 10.60
C VAL A 170 -1.98 -6.42 11.00
N ALA A 171 -1.32 -7.19 10.13
CA ALA A 171 -0.83 -8.53 10.45
C ALA A 171 0.17 -8.54 11.63
N ALA A 172 1.15 -7.63 11.64
CA ALA A 172 2.13 -7.51 12.72
C ALA A 172 1.46 -7.20 14.08
N ALA A 173 0.54 -6.24 14.10
CA ALA A 173 -0.19 -5.87 15.32
C ALA A 173 -1.08 -7.01 15.83
N LEU A 174 -1.74 -7.76 14.93
CA LEU A 174 -2.52 -8.94 15.30
C LEU A 174 -1.64 -10.05 15.88
N GLY A 175 -0.50 -10.35 15.26
CA GLY A 175 0.47 -11.30 15.83
C GLY A 175 0.96 -10.86 17.21
N TRP A 176 1.22 -9.57 17.40
CA TRP A 176 1.61 -9.01 18.70
C TRP A 176 0.51 -9.16 19.76
N ALA A 177 -0.76 -8.95 19.37
CA ALA A 177 -1.92 -9.21 20.23
C ALA A 177 -1.98 -10.68 20.66
N VAL A 178 -1.76 -11.62 19.73
CA VAL A 178 -1.73 -13.06 20.01
C VAL A 178 -0.59 -13.42 20.98
N VAL A 179 0.60 -12.84 20.80
CA VAL A 179 1.71 -13.05 21.76
C VAL A 179 1.36 -12.55 23.16
N LYS A 180 0.72 -11.39 23.29
CA LYS A 180 0.25 -10.88 24.59
C LYS A 180 -0.79 -11.81 25.21
N PHE A 181 -1.76 -12.26 24.42
CA PHE A 181 -2.77 -13.23 24.86
C PHE A 181 -2.13 -14.51 25.39
N CYS A 182 -1.25 -15.16 24.60
CA CYS A 182 -0.56 -16.38 25.02
C CYS A 182 0.23 -16.15 26.33
N LYS A 183 0.90 -15.00 26.48
CA LYS A 183 1.69 -14.72 27.70
C LYS A 183 0.83 -14.42 28.93
N GLN A 184 -0.33 -13.80 28.76
CA GLN A 184 -1.16 -13.34 29.88
C GLN A 184 -2.21 -14.36 30.32
N VAL A 185 -2.79 -15.08 29.37
CA VAL A 185 -3.95 -15.96 29.59
C VAL A 185 -3.58 -17.43 29.49
N GLU A 186 -2.68 -17.78 28.58
CA GLU A 186 -2.35 -19.17 28.23
C GLU A 186 -0.84 -19.43 28.30
N PRO A 187 -0.17 -19.18 29.45
CA PRO A 187 1.30 -19.18 29.55
C PRO A 187 1.94 -20.55 29.28
N GLU A 188 1.14 -21.61 29.28
CA GLU A 188 1.56 -22.97 28.95
C GLU A 188 1.68 -23.21 27.43
N LEU A 189 1.11 -22.34 26.60
CA LEU A 189 1.24 -22.43 25.15
C LEU A 189 2.68 -22.17 24.72
N THR A 190 3.31 -23.20 24.16
CA THR A 190 4.66 -23.12 23.61
C THR A 190 4.68 -22.75 22.12
N GLN A 191 3.52 -22.73 21.45
CA GLN A 191 3.38 -22.40 20.03
C GLN A 191 2.13 -21.55 19.80
N VAL A 192 2.12 -20.78 18.72
CA VAL A 192 0.93 -20.01 18.31
C VAL A 192 -0.17 -20.97 17.88
N PRO A 193 -1.41 -20.85 18.40
CA PRO A 193 -2.54 -21.65 17.93
C PRO A 193 -2.75 -21.47 16.42
N PRO A 194 -2.94 -22.54 15.62
CA PRO A 194 -3.03 -22.46 14.16
C PRO A 194 -4.11 -21.48 13.65
N GLU A 195 -5.22 -21.34 14.38
CA GLU A 195 -6.31 -20.41 14.10
C GLU A 195 -5.96 -18.94 14.33
N LEU A 196 -4.93 -18.66 15.14
CA LEU A 196 -4.42 -17.33 15.48
C LEU A 196 -3.04 -17.04 14.86
N ALA A 197 -2.53 -17.96 14.02
CA ALA A 197 -1.24 -17.84 13.35
C ALA A 197 -1.26 -16.87 12.16
N PHE A 198 -1.71 -15.63 12.41
CA PHE A 198 -1.80 -14.55 11.42
C PHE A 198 -0.49 -14.40 10.64
N PRO A 199 -0.48 -14.69 9.32
CA PRO A 199 0.72 -14.54 8.52
C PRO A 199 1.11 -13.08 8.41
N TRP A 200 2.39 -12.79 8.53
CA TRP A 200 2.94 -11.43 8.57
C TRP A 200 4.09 -11.26 7.56
N ALA A 201 4.39 -10.01 7.20
CA ALA A 201 5.52 -9.71 6.32
C ALA A 201 6.53 -8.78 7.01
N SER A 202 7.81 -9.09 6.83
CA SER A 202 8.91 -8.22 7.26
C SER A 202 8.79 -6.86 6.62
N ALA A 203 9.03 -5.81 7.41
CA ALA A 203 9.36 -4.53 6.80
C ALA A 203 10.61 -4.69 5.93
N ARG A 204 10.60 -4.10 4.74
CA ARG A 204 11.78 -4.12 3.88
C ARG A 204 12.93 -3.40 4.59
N PRO A 205 14.14 -4.01 4.65
CA PRO A 205 15.25 -3.45 5.39
C PRO A 205 15.65 -2.09 4.80
N ASN A 206 15.73 -1.08 5.67
CA ASN A 206 16.25 0.24 5.35
C ASN A 206 17.51 0.48 6.20
N LYS A 207 18.57 1.03 5.60
CA LYS A 207 19.96 1.06 6.10
C LYS A 207 20.07 1.26 7.63
N GLY A 208 20.42 0.20 8.36
CA GLY A 208 20.94 0.25 9.73
C GLY A 208 19.93 0.28 10.88
N ILE A 209 18.63 0.45 10.62
CA ILE A 209 17.57 0.30 11.63
C ILE A 209 16.38 -0.37 10.93
N SER A 210 16.22 -1.69 11.07
CA SER A 210 15.02 -2.37 10.54
C SER A 210 13.79 -1.93 11.34
N LYS A 211 12.64 -1.70 10.69
CA LYS A 211 11.37 -1.71 11.44
C LYS A 211 11.21 -3.12 11.96
N GLN A 212 10.84 -3.27 13.22
CA GLN A 212 10.59 -4.59 13.77
C GLN A 212 9.11 -4.87 13.64
N ARG A 213 8.72 -5.52 12.55
CA ARG A 213 7.33 -5.99 12.37
C ARG A 213 7.12 -7.44 12.77
N ASP A 214 8.20 -8.15 13.09
CA ASP A 214 8.12 -9.55 13.50
C ASP A 214 7.41 -9.63 14.85
N PRO A 215 6.19 -10.19 14.91
CA PRO A 215 5.51 -10.35 16.17
C PRO A 215 6.07 -11.51 16.98
N SER A 216 6.89 -12.38 16.40
CA SER A 216 7.35 -13.62 17.01
C SER A 216 8.19 -13.36 18.26
N GLN A 217 7.96 -14.16 19.30
CA GLN A 217 8.72 -14.10 20.55
C GLN A 217 8.97 -15.51 21.11
N GLY A 218 10.24 -15.89 21.19
CA GLY A 218 10.62 -17.24 21.64
C GLY A 218 10.07 -18.30 20.70
N ASN A 219 9.29 -19.24 21.22
CA ASN A 219 8.68 -20.32 20.43
C ASN A 219 7.34 -19.93 19.77
N LEU A 220 6.80 -18.74 20.10
CA LEU A 220 5.61 -18.20 19.43
C LEU A 220 6.03 -17.60 18.08
N GLN A 221 5.96 -18.41 17.02
CA GLN A 221 6.39 -18.08 15.67
C GLN A 221 5.20 -17.93 14.73
N PHE A 222 5.27 -16.96 13.81
CA PHE A 222 4.20 -16.69 12.84
C PHE A 222 4.65 -16.99 11.41
N PRO A 223 3.77 -17.53 10.55
CA PRO A 223 4.11 -17.82 9.17
C PRO A 223 4.31 -16.54 8.33
N PRO A 224 5.06 -16.61 7.23
CA PRO A 224 5.18 -15.48 6.31
C PRO A 224 3.87 -15.26 5.54
N LEU A 225 3.51 -13.99 5.35
CA LEU A 225 2.40 -13.58 4.50
C LEU A 225 2.72 -13.87 3.04
N GLN A 226 1.78 -14.51 2.35
CA GLN A 226 1.87 -14.87 0.95
C GLN A 226 0.63 -14.37 0.22
N GLY A 227 0.82 -13.83 -0.99
CA GLY A 227 -0.29 -13.44 -1.86
C GLY A 227 -1.13 -14.62 -2.33
N GLY A 228 -2.21 -14.32 -3.04
CA GLY A 228 -3.18 -15.27 -3.58
C GLY A 228 -4.09 -15.84 -2.50
N THR A 229 -4.38 -17.14 -2.62
CA THR A 229 -5.35 -17.86 -1.79
C THR A 229 -5.12 -17.72 -0.28
N LEU A 230 -3.87 -17.84 0.18
CA LEU A 230 -3.58 -17.74 1.61
C LEU A 230 -3.86 -16.32 2.13
N HIS A 231 -3.56 -15.28 1.36
CA HIS A 231 -3.91 -13.90 1.72
C HIS A 231 -5.43 -13.74 1.86
N ALA A 232 -6.19 -14.24 0.88
CA ALA A 232 -7.64 -14.15 0.89
C ALA A 232 -8.26 -14.79 2.13
N GLN A 233 -7.83 -16.02 2.44
CA GLN A 233 -8.32 -16.77 3.60
C GLN A 233 -8.01 -16.06 4.92
N TRP A 234 -6.77 -15.58 5.08
CA TRP A 234 -6.37 -14.89 6.30
C TRP A 234 -6.97 -13.49 6.43
N ASN A 235 -7.20 -12.78 5.33
CA ASN A 235 -7.92 -11.51 5.35
C ASN A 235 -9.37 -11.69 5.81
N ILE A 236 -10.09 -12.68 5.26
CA ILE A 236 -11.46 -13.00 5.68
C ILE A 236 -11.48 -13.41 7.16
N ARG A 237 -10.58 -14.30 7.57
CA ARG A 237 -10.50 -14.77 8.97
C ARG A 237 -10.19 -13.62 9.92
N ALA A 238 -9.18 -12.79 9.63
CA ALA A 238 -8.84 -11.63 10.46
C ALA A 238 -10.03 -10.68 10.59
N SER A 239 -10.73 -10.41 9.49
CA SER A 239 -11.91 -9.56 9.49
C SER A 239 -13.05 -10.13 10.34
N GLN A 240 -13.31 -11.44 10.25
CA GLN A 240 -14.31 -12.12 11.07
C GLN A 240 -13.96 -12.09 12.55
N ILE A 241 -12.70 -12.32 12.91
CA ILE A 241 -12.22 -12.28 14.29
C ILE A 241 -12.35 -10.87 14.86
N LEU A 242 -11.91 -9.84 14.13
CA LEU A 242 -12.02 -8.45 14.58
C LEU A 242 -13.47 -7.97 14.70
N ALA A 243 -14.35 -8.41 13.78
CA ALA A 243 -15.78 -8.18 13.91
C ALA A 243 -16.36 -8.85 15.16
N ALA A 244 -15.95 -10.09 15.45
CA ALA A 244 -16.37 -10.81 16.67
C ALA A 244 -15.87 -10.13 17.95
N VAL A 245 -14.63 -9.60 17.96
CA VAL A 245 -14.07 -8.80 19.06
C VAL A 245 -14.93 -7.57 19.33
N LEU A 246 -15.35 -6.85 18.29
CA LEU A 246 -16.18 -5.65 18.43
C LEU A 246 -17.62 -5.99 18.85
N ALA A 247 -18.14 -7.14 18.44
CA ALA A 247 -19.48 -7.61 18.78
C ALA A 247 -19.59 -8.25 20.18
N HIS A 248 -18.46 -8.61 20.80
CA HIS A 248 -18.43 -9.23 22.12
C HIS A 248 -18.86 -8.24 23.22
N ASP A 249 -19.55 -8.73 24.27
CA ASP A 249 -20.12 -7.89 25.33
C ASP A 249 -19.09 -7.00 26.04
N ASN A 250 -17.86 -7.50 26.22
CA ASN A 250 -16.75 -6.73 26.79
C ASN A 250 -16.41 -5.46 26.00
N ALA A 251 -16.66 -5.43 24.69
CA ALA A 251 -16.38 -4.29 23.82
C ALA A 251 -17.53 -3.27 23.78
N LYS A 252 -18.69 -3.53 24.41
CA LYS A 252 -19.90 -2.68 24.32
C LYS A 252 -19.66 -1.22 24.71
N HIS A 253 -18.76 -0.99 25.67
CA HIS A 253 -18.41 0.35 26.16
C HIS A 253 -17.14 0.94 25.55
N SER A 254 -16.49 0.18 24.66
CA SER A 254 -15.26 0.60 23.99
C SER A 254 -15.49 1.87 23.17
N GLY A 255 -14.47 2.71 23.09
CA GLY A 255 -14.47 3.86 22.18
C GLY A 255 -14.75 3.47 20.72
N PHE A 256 -14.33 2.27 20.29
CA PHE A 256 -14.56 1.78 18.93
C PHE A 256 -16.04 1.55 18.59
N ASN A 257 -16.90 1.35 19.59
CA ASN A 257 -18.34 1.12 19.38
C ASN A 257 -19.19 2.39 19.59
N LYS A 258 -18.58 3.51 19.96
CA LYS A 258 -19.25 4.80 20.06
C LYS A 258 -19.22 5.50 18.72
N ASP A 259 -20.24 6.24 18.35
CA ASP A 259 -20.13 7.14 17.19
C ASP A 259 -19.19 8.30 17.55
N ASP A 260 -18.19 8.55 16.71
CA ASP A 260 -17.23 9.65 16.85
C ASP A 260 -17.44 10.76 15.82
N GLY A 261 -18.51 10.68 15.02
CA GLY A 261 -18.83 11.66 13.99
C GLY A 261 -17.93 11.61 12.75
N SER A 262 -16.96 10.69 12.68
CA SER A 262 -16.11 10.53 11.50
C SER A 262 -16.83 9.87 10.32
N GLY A 263 -17.92 9.13 10.58
CA GLY A 263 -18.57 8.26 9.61
C GLY A 263 -17.86 6.91 9.39
N SER A 264 -16.78 6.65 10.13
CA SER A 264 -16.01 5.40 10.05
C SER A 264 -16.68 4.27 10.84
N SER A 265 -16.76 3.07 10.26
CA SER A 265 -17.32 1.91 10.95
C SER A 265 -16.43 1.45 12.11
N PRO A 266 -16.97 0.83 13.18
CA PRO A 266 -16.17 0.26 14.27
C PRO A 266 -14.98 -0.59 13.79
N LEU A 267 -15.22 -1.43 12.77
CA LEU A 267 -14.18 -2.30 12.21
C LEU A 267 -13.05 -1.51 11.53
N ARG A 268 -13.38 -0.45 10.79
CA ARG A 268 -12.38 0.41 10.14
C ARG A 268 -11.54 1.17 11.16
N ARG A 269 -12.13 1.58 12.27
CA ARG A 269 -11.42 2.25 13.36
C ARG A 269 -10.44 1.32 14.06
N LEU A 270 -10.87 0.08 14.33
CA LEU A 270 -10.00 -0.96 14.90
C LEU A 270 -8.84 -1.32 13.95
N GLU A 271 -9.11 -1.45 12.64
CA GLU A 271 -8.08 -1.61 11.62
C GLU A 271 -7.06 -0.48 11.64
N ALA A 272 -7.52 0.79 11.66
CA ALA A 272 -6.64 1.95 11.68
C ALA A 272 -5.74 1.99 12.93
N ALA A 273 -6.23 1.56 14.09
CA ALA A 273 -5.42 1.40 15.29
C ALA A 273 -4.33 0.33 15.12
N LEU A 274 -4.69 -0.85 14.61
CA LEU A 274 -3.75 -1.95 14.35
C LEU A 274 -2.68 -1.54 13.33
N PHE A 275 -3.07 -0.81 12.30
CA PHE A 275 -2.18 -0.26 11.29
C PHE A 275 -1.15 0.71 11.87
N MET A 276 -1.56 1.58 12.79
CA MET A 276 -0.64 2.50 13.47
C MET A 276 0.33 1.75 14.38
N ILE A 277 -0.14 0.83 15.22
CA ILE A 277 0.72 0.03 16.11
C ILE A 277 1.71 -0.84 15.32
N GLY A 278 1.22 -1.50 14.26
CA GLY A 278 1.99 -2.44 13.45
C GLY A 278 3.02 -1.79 12.53
N TYR A 279 3.17 -0.46 12.56
CA TYR A 279 4.24 0.22 11.83
C TYR A 279 5.62 -0.26 12.27
N ASP A 280 5.85 -0.31 13.60
CA ASP A 280 7.09 -0.76 14.24
C ASP A 280 6.83 -1.26 15.66
N LEU A 281 6.95 -2.56 15.91
CA LEU A 281 6.78 -3.21 17.22
C LEU A 281 8.02 -3.12 18.11
N GLY A 282 9.17 -2.69 17.58
CA GLY A 282 10.45 -2.62 18.31
C GLY A 282 10.58 -1.37 19.19
N GLY A 283 9.69 -0.39 19.03
CA GLY A 283 9.62 0.76 19.90
C GLY A 283 9.09 0.34 21.28
N GLY A 284 10.00 0.22 22.25
CA GLY A 284 9.61 -0.10 23.62
C GLY A 284 8.81 1.04 24.26
N THR A 285 7.97 0.70 25.26
CA THR A 285 7.55 1.66 26.27
C THR A 285 8.80 2.30 26.87
N ALA A 286 8.78 3.62 27.12
CA ALA A 286 9.89 4.35 27.72
C ALA A 286 10.29 3.77 29.09
N THR A 287 11.10 2.71 29.10
CA THR A 287 11.76 2.13 30.27
C THR A 287 12.95 1.27 29.82
N ALA A 288 14.14 1.74 30.22
CA ALA A 288 15.44 1.05 30.30
C ALA A 288 16.16 0.67 28.99
N ALA A 289 17.26 1.40 28.76
CA ALA A 289 18.28 1.16 27.75
C ALA A 289 19.09 -0.12 27.98
N MET A 290 19.52 -0.78 26.90
CA MET A 290 20.69 -1.67 26.85
C MET A 290 21.34 -1.66 25.44
N PRO A 291 22.62 -2.05 25.30
CA PRO A 291 23.61 -1.29 24.56
C PRO A 291 23.77 -1.65 23.07
N LYS A 292 24.23 -0.66 22.31
CA LYS A 292 24.67 -0.72 20.91
C LYS A 292 25.78 -1.75 20.71
N VAL A 293 25.50 -2.78 19.92
CA VAL A 293 26.54 -3.50 19.16
C VAL A 293 26.71 -2.76 17.84
N THR A 294 27.89 -2.20 17.63
CA THR A 294 28.27 -1.51 16.39
C THR A 294 28.97 -2.52 15.48
N SER A 295 28.36 -2.85 14.35
CA SER A 295 29.07 -3.44 13.21
C SER A 295 28.94 -2.49 12.02
N GLN A 296 30.07 -1.86 11.68
CA GLN A 296 30.21 -1.08 10.47
C GLN A 296 30.10 -2.03 9.27
N SER A 297 29.02 -1.91 8.51
CA SER A 297 28.83 -2.55 7.21
C SER A 297 28.63 -1.45 6.16
N ALA A 298 29.32 -1.61 5.03
CA ALA A 298 29.35 -0.65 3.93
C ALA A 298 27.96 -0.22 3.46
N MET A 299 27.79 1.08 3.20
CA MET A 299 26.51 1.76 2.96
C MET A 299 25.84 1.40 1.61
N THR A 300 25.21 0.23 1.48
CA THR A 300 24.38 -0.12 0.30
C THR A 300 22.97 0.47 0.37
N ALA A 301 22.61 1.32 -0.61
CA ALA A 301 21.35 2.07 -0.75
C ALA A 301 20.09 1.22 -0.45
N PRO A 302 19.00 1.79 0.13
CA PRO A 302 17.72 1.12 0.26
C PRO A 302 17.16 0.78 -1.13
N THR A 303 16.78 -0.48 -1.35
CA THR A 303 16.23 -0.94 -2.64
C THR A 303 14.95 -1.72 -2.43
N VAL A 304 13.95 -1.42 -3.26
CA VAL A 304 12.74 -2.23 -3.45
C VAL A 304 13.09 -3.56 -4.11
N GLY A 305 12.28 -4.60 -3.89
CA GLY A 305 12.31 -5.83 -4.69
C GLY A 305 12.08 -5.56 -6.18
N TRP A 306 12.34 -6.53 -7.03
CA TRP A 306 12.07 -6.37 -8.46
C TRP A 306 10.58 -6.49 -8.76
N VAL A 307 9.98 -5.43 -9.30
CA VAL A 307 8.57 -5.34 -9.71
C VAL A 307 8.47 -5.62 -11.20
N GLN A 308 7.63 -6.56 -11.61
CA GLN A 308 7.38 -6.83 -13.02
C GLN A 308 6.54 -5.73 -13.65
N CYS A 309 6.92 -5.28 -14.84
CA CYS A 309 6.24 -4.24 -15.61
C CYS A 309 6.35 -4.52 -17.13
N TRP A 310 5.61 -3.77 -17.96
CA TRP A 310 5.55 -3.97 -19.41
C TRP A 310 5.69 -2.65 -20.17
N THR A 311 6.50 -2.64 -21.23
CA THR A 311 6.66 -1.43 -22.05
C THR A 311 5.34 -1.03 -22.72
N PRO A 312 5.04 0.27 -22.90
CA PRO A 312 3.70 0.68 -23.32
C PRO A 312 3.29 0.21 -24.72
N THR A 313 4.21 0.19 -25.70
CA THR A 313 3.88 -0.10 -27.10
C THR A 313 3.88 -1.60 -27.41
N HIS A 314 4.99 -2.28 -27.11
CA HIS A 314 5.19 -3.68 -27.50
C HIS A 314 4.88 -4.69 -26.40
N ARG A 315 4.44 -4.22 -25.22
CA ARG A 315 4.20 -5.07 -24.03
C ARG A 315 5.37 -6.00 -23.72
N LYS A 316 6.61 -5.55 -23.93
CA LYS A 316 7.80 -6.32 -23.57
C LYS A 316 7.93 -6.31 -22.05
N PRO A 317 8.01 -7.49 -21.39
CA PRO A 317 8.17 -7.55 -19.95
C PRO A 317 9.56 -7.07 -19.55
N PHE A 318 9.64 -6.41 -18.41
CA PHE A 318 10.88 -6.06 -17.73
C PHE A 318 10.63 -6.01 -16.22
N HIS A 319 11.69 -5.87 -15.43
CA HIS A 319 11.54 -5.62 -14.00
C HIS A 319 12.13 -4.27 -13.64
N TYR A 320 11.55 -3.57 -12.67
CA TYR A 320 12.13 -2.36 -12.11
C TYR A 320 12.15 -2.41 -10.59
N ARG A 321 12.91 -1.51 -9.97
CA ARG A 321 12.84 -1.26 -8.54
C ARG A 321 13.01 0.22 -8.25
N VAL A 322 12.32 0.71 -7.24
CA VAL A 322 12.55 2.05 -6.68
C VAL A 322 13.74 1.98 -5.72
N THR A 323 14.52 3.05 -5.70
CA THR A 323 15.66 3.25 -4.80
C THR A 323 15.61 4.67 -4.28
N ASN A 324 16.36 4.96 -3.22
CA ASN A 324 16.53 6.34 -2.75
C ASN A 324 17.34 7.23 -3.72
N GLN A 325 17.75 6.74 -4.90
CA GLN A 325 18.50 7.49 -5.92
C GLN A 325 17.74 7.57 -7.26
N GLY A 326 16.46 7.16 -7.29
CA GLY A 326 15.65 7.06 -8.51
C GLY A 326 15.27 5.62 -8.80
N PHE A 327 15.36 5.20 -10.07
CA PHE A 327 14.91 3.88 -10.51
C PHE A 327 16.02 3.03 -11.11
N GLU A 328 15.88 1.71 -10.99
CA GLU A 328 16.66 0.76 -11.77
C GLU A 328 15.70 -0.16 -12.54
N ALA A 329 15.99 -0.39 -13.83
CA ALA A 329 15.26 -1.34 -14.66
C ALA A 329 16.19 -2.45 -15.15
N ARG A 330 15.76 -3.70 -15.02
CA ARG A 330 16.46 -4.90 -15.46
C ARG A 330 15.87 -5.39 -16.78
N GLY A 331 16.68 -5.28 -17.83
CA GLY A 331 16.52 -5.98 -19.10
C GLY A 331 17.67 -6.97 -19.31
N THR A 332 18.37 -6.89 -20.43
CA THR A 332 19.66 -7.59 -20.64
C THR A 332 20.80 -7.03 -19.78
N SER A 333 20.66 -5.79 -19.32
CA SER A 333 21.52 -5.09 -18.37
C SER A 333 20.66 -4.23 -17.44
N ILE A 334 21.26 -3.72 -16.35
CA ILE A 334 20.59 -2.79 -15.45
C ILE A 334 20.73 -1.37 -16.03
N THR A 335 19.61 -0.75 -16.36
CA THR A 335 19.52 0.67 -16.70
C THR A 335 19.17 1.44 -15.44
N ARG A 336 19.88 2.54 -15.17
CA ARG A 336 19.63 3.42 -14.02
C ARG A 336 18.99 4.71 -14.50
N TYR A 337 17.99 5.17 -13.78
CA TYR A 337 17.34 6.46 -13.96
C TYR A 337 17.59 7.29 -12.70
N PRO A 338 18.67 8.09 -12.66
CA PRO A 338 18.97 8.93 -11.51
C PRO A 338 17.83 9.90 -11.22
N LEU A 339 17.59 10.19 -9.94
CA LEU A 339 16.53 11.09 -9.48
C LEU A 339 16.53 12.43 -10.23
N GLN A 340 17.71 13.03 -10.43
CA GLN A 340 17.88 14.27 -11.19
C GLN A 340 17.36 14.15 -12.63
N VAL A 341 17.71 13.05 -13.32
CA VAL A 341 17.27 12.81 -14.71
C VAL A 341 15.75 12.64 -14.79
N VAL A 342 15.15 11.96 -13.79
CA VAL A 342 13.69 11.80 -13.72
C VAL A 342 13.02 13.15 -13.51
N ASN A 343 13.49 13.95 -12.54
CA ASN A 343 12.98 15.29 -12.27
C ASN A 343 13.13 16.20 -13.49
N ASP A 344 14.27 16.18 -14.17
CA ASP A 344 14.50 16.97 -15.39
C ASP A 344 13.56 16.55 -16.53
N THR A 345 13.30 15.25 -16.67
CA THR A 345 12.32 14.71 -17.63
C THR A 345 10.92 15.22 -17.32
N LEU A 346 10.47 15.12 -16.06
CA LEU A 346 9.15 15.59 -15.63
C LEU A 346 9.00 17.10 -15.80
N ASN A 347 10.01 17.88 -15.41
CA ASN A 347 10.00 19.34 -15.57
C ASN A 347 10.00 19.77 -17.04
N TYR A 348 10.66 19.02 -17.92
CA TYR A 348 10.56 19.25 -19.36
C TYR A 348 9.12 19.06 -19.84
N LEU A 349 8.50 17.93 -19.49
CA LEU A 349 7.10 17.65 -19.85
C LEU A 349 6.15 18.72 -19.31
N TRP A 350 6.35 19.16 -18.07
CA TRP A 350 5.53 20.21 -17.46
C TRP A 350 5.64 21.54 -18.21
N ARG A 351 6.86 21.97 -18.56
CA ARG A 351 7.08 23.20 -19.34
C ARG A 351 6.46 23.14 -20.74
N GLN A 352 6.53 21.98 -21.40
CA GLN A 352 6.06 21.85 -22.78
C GLN A 352 4.55 21.63 -22.88
N PHE A 353 3.98 20.81 -21.99
CA PHE A 353 2.60 20.36 -22.12
C PHE A 353 1.67 20.92 -21.04
N GLY A 354 2.20 21.41 -19.93
CA GLY A 354 1.37 21.82 -18.79
C GLY A 354 0.44 20.67 -18.35
N ARG A 355 -0.86 20.97 -18.26
CA ARG A 355 -1.94 19.99 -17.98
C ARG A 355 -2.37 19.19 -19.22
N GLY A 356 -1.76 19.46 -20.37
CA GLY A 356 -2.05 18.82 -21.65
C GLY A 356 -1.52 17.40 -21.75
N LYS A 357 -1.97 16.70 -22.80
CA LYS A 357 -1.55 15.33 -23.10
C LYS A 357 -0.23 15.31 -23.88
N PHE A 358 0.60 14.30 -23.64
CA PHE A 358 1.85 14.07 -24.36
C PHE A 358 1.98 12.62 -24.84
N PRO A 359 2.68 12.38 -25.96
CA PRO A 359 2.92 11.05 -26.52
C PRO A 359 4.21 10.41 -25.96
N LEU A 360 4.49 9.17 -26.39
CA LEU A 360 5.71 8.44 -26.02
C LEU A 360 6.96 9.06 -26.67
N ALA A 361 6.88 9.42 -27.97
CA ALA A 361 7.92 10.10 -28.73
C ALA A 361 9.36 9.55 -28.53
N ASN A 362 9.57 8.23 -28.69
CA ASN A 362 10.82 7.56 -28.32
C ASN A 362 11.59 6.94 -29.51
N SER A 363 11.44 7.50 -30.72
CA SER A 363 12.14 7.00 -31.92
C SER A 363 13.67 7.04 -31.71
N ALA A 364 14.34 5.90 -31.92
CA ALA A 364 15.77 5.78 -31.76
C ALA A 364 16.55 6.70 -32.71
N ASP A 365 16.01 6.91 -33.91
CA ASP A 365 16.62 7.74 -34.95
C ASP A 365 16.00 9.13 -34.99
N GLY A 366 14.68 9.21 -34.80
CA GLY A 366 13.94 10.46 -34.94
C GLY A 366 14.18 11.46 -33.82
N VAL A 367 14.38 11.01 -32.59
CA VAL A 367 14.62 11.92 -31.45
C VAL A 367 16.01 12.57 -31.55
N PRO A 368 17.11 11.83 -31.79
CA PRO A 368 18.42 12.46 -32.02
C PRO A 368 18.46 13.34 -33.26
N ALA A 369 17.72 12.98 -34.31
CA ALA A 369 17.60 13.77 -35.54
C ALA A 369 16.70 15.01 -35.40
N GLY A 370 15.97 15.18 -34.28
CA GLY A 370 15.02 16.28 -34.09
C GLY A 370 13.79 16.21 -34.99
N THR A 371 13.43 15.03 -35.49
CA THR A 371 12.27 14.81 -36.38
C THR A 371 11.09 14.15 -35.68
N SER A 372 11.26 13.70 -34.43
CA SER A 372 10.16 13.23 -33.60
C SER A 372 9.35 14.37 -33.02
N GLU A 373 8.05 14.15 -32.82
CA GLU A 373 7.22 15.03 -32.00
C GLU A 373 7.75 15.15 -30.57
N GLU A 374 7.41 16.22 -29.87
CA GLU A 374 7.74 16.35 -28.45
C GLU A 374 6.96 15.33 -27.60
N GLY A 375 7.61 14.78 -26.58
CA GLY A 375 6.98 13.85 -25.64
C GLY A 375 7.97 13.33 -24.61
N ILE A 376 7.66 12.22 -23.94
CA ILE A 376 8.51 11.69 -22.87
C ILE A 376 9.88 11.22 -23.37
N GLY A 377 9.97 10.70 -24.59
CA GLY A 377 11.24 10.27 -25.18
C GLY A 377 12.17 11.45 -25.51
N THR A 378 11.65 12.56 -26.04
CA THR A 378 12.43 13.79 -26.23
C THR A 378 12.82 14.40 -24.89
N ALA A 379 11.89 14.47 -23.93
CA ALA A 379 12.14 14.96 -22.57
C ALA A 379 13.28 14.20 -21.88
N TYR A 380 13.23 12.87 -21.91
CA TYR A 380 14.28 12.01 -21.34
C TYR A 380 15.63 12.23 -22.05
N TYR A 381 15.62 12.34 -23.38
CA TYR A 381 16.83 12.60 -24.16
C TYR A 381 17.50 13.94 -23.79
N HIS A 382 16.71 14.97 -23.51
CA HIS A 382 17.21 16.24 -22.98
C HIS A 382 17.78 16.09 -21.56
N ALA A 383 17.10 15.37 -20.68
CA ALA A 383 17.52 15.17 -19.29
C ALA A 383 18.85 14.41 -19.15
N ILE A 384 19.18 13.52 -20.09
CA ILE A 384 20.47 12.81 -20.13
C ILE A 384 21.57 13.56 -20.91
N ASN A 385 21.41 14.86 -21.14
CA ASN A 385 22.34 15.69 -21.92
C ASN A 385 22.63 15.12 -23.32
N ARG A 386 21.62 14.51 -23.97
CA ARG A 386 21.74 13.93 -25.31
C ARG A 386 22.75 12.79 -25.45
N GLN A 387 23.22 12.22 -24.32
CA GLN A 387 24.17 11.10 -24.29
C GLN A 387 23.43 9.75 -24.45
N GLN A 388 23.27 9.26 -25.69
CA GLN A 388 22.78 7.94 -26.18
C GLN A 388 21.59 7.17 -25.48
N ARG A 389 20.87 6.42 -26.35
CA ARG A 389 19.75 5.45 -26.17
C ARG A 389 18.42 5.97 -25.62
N VAL A 390 17.75 6.77 -26.46
CA VAL A 390 16.33 7.17 -26.37
C VAL A 390 15.34 6.03 -26.10
N PRO A 391 15.48 4.79 -26.65
CA PRO A 391 14.48 3.73 -26.43
C PRO A 391 14.27 3.35 -24.96
N GLU A 392 15.23 3.64 -24.08
CA GLU A 392 15.12 3.41 -22.63
C GLU A 392 14.05 4.28 -21.96
N SER A 393 13.60 5.35 -22.62
CA SER A 393 12.44 6.15 -22.20
C SER A 393 11.13 5.35 -22.20
N SER A 394 11.04 4.24 -22.95
CA SER A 394 9.86 3.36 -22.93
C SER A 394 9.68 2.67 -21.59
N ARG A 395 10.79 2.22 -20.97
CA ARG A 395 10.77 1.64 -19.62
C ARG A 395 10.50 2.71 -18.58
N LEU A 396 11.12 3.90 -18.70
CA LEU A 396 10.83 5.01 -17.80
C LEU A 396 9.34 5.41 -17.84
N ALA A 397 8.75 5.53 -19.03
CA ALA A 397 7.33 5.83 -19.19
C ALA A 397 6.45 4.77 -18.50
N ALA A 398 6.75 3.49 -18.69
CA ALA A 398 6.04 2.40 -18.02
C ALA A 398 6.19 2.45 -16.49
N ILE A 399 7.39 2.77 -15.96
CA ILE A 399 7.60 2.94 -14.52
C ILE A 399 6.76 4.11 -14.00
N LEU A 400 6.83 5.28 -14.64
CA LEU A 400 6.07 6.46 -14.22
C LEU A 400 4.56 6.25 -14.30
N GLU A 401 4.08 5.48 -15.29
CA GLU A 401 2.69 5.06 -15.40
C GLU A 401 2.30 4.12 -14.26
N ASP A 402 3.12 3.10 -13.98
CA ASP A 402 2.90 2.13 -12.90
C ASP A 402 2.94 2.79 -11.51
N LEU A 403 3.67 3.89 -11.33
CA LEU A 403 3.68 4.68 -10.09
C LEU A 403 2.53 5.69 -9.99
N GLY A 404 1.74 5.85 -11.07
CA GLY A 404 0.65 6.84 -11.16
C GLY A 404 1.10 8.29 -11.35
N VAL A 405 2.41 8.52 -11.61
CA VAL A 405 2.99 9.85 -11.87
C VAL A 405 2.50 10.41 -13.20
N ILE A 406 2.30 9.53 -14.18
CA ILE A 406 1.63 9.85 -15.44
C ILE A 406 0.42 8.94 -15.60
N GLN A 407 -0.67 9.47 -16.16
CA GLN A 407 -1.93 8.75 -16.28
C GLN A 407 -2.30 8.56 -17.76
N LEU A 408 -2.59 7.33 -18.16
CA LEU A 408 -3.00 7.01 -19.51
C LEU A 408 -4.41 7.56 -19.80
N VAL A 409 -4.53 8.44 -20.79
CA VAL A 409 -5.81 9.07 -21.16
C VAL A 409 -6.39 8.59 -22.50
N SER A 410 -5.60 7.88 -23.31
CA SER A 410 -6.06 7.31 -24.59
C SER A 410 -5.37 5.99 -24.90
N ARG A 411 -6.15 4.96 -25.30
CA ARG A 411 -5.62 3.61 -25.64
C ARG A 411 -5.17 3.48 -27.11
N GLY A 412 -5.74 4.26 -28.04
CA GLY A 412 -5.45 4.15 -29.48
C GLY A 412 -4.04 4.62 -29.83
N LYS A 413 -3.82 5.93 -29.87
CA LYS A 413 -2.46 6.49 -29.73
C LYS A 413 -2.25 6.74 -28.25
N LYS A 414 -1.36 5.98 -27.61
CA LYS A 414 -1.08 6.14 -26.18
C LYS A 414 -0.62 7.56 -25.89
N HIS A 415 -1.39 8.25 -25.05
CA HIS A 415 -1.08 9.57 -24.52
C HIS A 415 -1.27 9.56 -23.02
N TRP A 416 -0.45 10.36 -22.36
CA TRP A 416 -0.49 10.52 -20.91
C TRP A 416 -0.67 11.99 -20.53
N VAL A 417 -1.10 12.20 -19.29
CA VAL A 417 -1.06 13.49 -18.60
C VAL A 417 -0.24 13.36 -17.32
N LEU A 418 0.32 14.48 -16.83
CA LEU A 418 1.03 14.52 -15.55
C LEU A 418 0.02 14.50 -14.39
N ASN A 419 0.27 13.68 -13.39
CA ASN A 419 -0.48 13.69 -12.13
C ASN A 419 0.11 14.73 -11.17
N LEU A 420 -0.22 16.00 -11.41
CA LEU A 420 0.31 17.13 -10.64
C LEU A 420 -0.10 17.10 -9.16
N ALA A 421 -1.27 16.54 -8.86
CA ALA A 421 -1.76 16.39 -7.50
C ALA A 421 -0.87 15.44 -6.69
N LEU A 422 -0.48 14.31 -7.30
CA LEU A 422 0.42 13.34 -6.67
C LEU A 422 1.82 13.92 -6.42
N LEU A 423 2.29 14.79 -7.32
CA LEU A 423 3.60 15.45 -7.22
C LEU A 423 3.59 16.72 -6.35
N ASN A 424 2.46 17.06 -5.72
CA ASN A 424 2.28 18.33 -4.97
C ASN A 424 2.69 19.58 -5.76
N ALA A 425 2.50 19.56 -7.08
CA ALA A 425 2.94 20.63 -7.96
C ALA A 425 1.96 21.80 -7.97
N THR A 426 2.48 23.02 -7.87
CA THR A 426 1.71 24.26 -8.12
C THR A 426 1.97 24.75 -9.54
N ASP A 427 1.09 25.63 -10.06
CA ASP A 427 1.15 26.12 -11.44
C ASP A 427 2.45 26.83 -11.83
N LYS A 428 3.31 27.16 -10.85
CA LYS A 428 4.61 27.84 -11.05
C LYS A 428 5.82 27.08 -10.47
N GLY A 429 5.60 25.86 -9.95
CA GLY A 429 6.64 25.08 -9.28
C GLY A 429 7.46 24.20 -10.22
N THR A 430 8.67 23.86 -9.79
CA THR A 430 9.42 22.71 -10.33
C THR A 430 8.83 21.42 -9.78
N LEU A 431 8.69 20.41 -10.63
CA LEU A 431 8.28 19.06 -10.23
C LEU A 431 9.42 18.37 -9.50
N ASP A 432 9.10 17.72 -8.38
CA ASP A 432 10.01 16.87 -7.62
C ASP A 432 9.31 15.58 -7.21
N ILE A 433 9.86 14.44 -7.66
CA ILE A 433 9.33 13.11 -7.37
C ILE A 433 9.87 12.53 -6.06
N GLU A 434 10.91 13.10 -5.46
CA GLU A 434 11.57 12.53 -4.28
C GLU A 434 10.60 12.25 -3.11
N PRO A 435 9.67 13.16 -2.73
CA PRO A 435 8.72 12.89 -1.66
C PRO A 435 7.83 11.68 -1.93
N LEU A 436 7.44 11.47 -3.20
CA LEU A 436 6.68 10.30 -3.61
C LEU A 436 7.53 9.03 -3.48
N LEU A 437 8.80 9.05 -3.91
CA LEU A 437 9.67 7.87 -3.81
C LEU A 437 9.92 7.48 -2.35
N LEU A 438 10.16 8.46 -1.47
CA LEU A 438 10.32 8.22 -0.04
C LEU A 438 9.05 7.57 0.54
N ARG A 439 7.88 8.08 0.17
CA ARG A 439 6.61 7.49 0.58
C ARG A 439 6.45 6.05 0.05
N LEU A 440 6.71 5.80 -1.23
CA LEU A 440 6.60 4.45 -1.83
C LEU A 440 7.56 3.46 -1.18
N LEU A 441 8.79 3.88 -0.87
CA LEU A 441 9.76 3.06 -0.15
C LEU A 441 9.27 2.71 1.28
N GLU A 442 8.51 3.59 1.90
CA GLU A 442 7.89 3.37 3.21
C GLU A 442 6.61 2.51 3.12
N ASP A 443 5.83 2.69 2.05
CA ASP A 443 4.54 2.03 1.81
C ASP A 443 4.70 0.60 1.24
N GLU A 444 5.65 0.34 0.35
CA GLU A 444 5.97 -1.01 -0.16
C GLU A 444 6.54 -1.96 0.88
N ALA A 445 6.89 -1.48 2.08
CA ALA A 445 7.09 -2.39 3.19
C ALA A 445 5.79 -3.15 3.53
N GLN A 446 4.62 -2.76 3.00
CA GLN A 446 3.30 -3.33 3.29
C GLN A 446 2.84 -4.44 2.33
N ASP A 447 3.45 -4.52 1.14
CA ASP A 447 3.19 -5.48 0.06
C ASP A 447 4.37 -6.46 -0.09
#